data_AF-A0A9D1KJR4-F1
#
_entry.id   AF-A0A9D1KJR4-F1
#
_cell.length_a   1.000
_cell.length_b   1.000
_cell.length_c   1.000
_cell.angle_alpha   90.00
_cell.angle_beta   90.00
_cell.angle_gamma   90.00
#
_symmetry.space_group_name_H-M   'P 1'
#
loop_
_entity.id
_entity.type
_entity.pdbx_description
1 polymer ?
#
loop_
_entity_poly.entity_id
_entity_poly.type
_entity_poly.pdbx_seq_one_letter_code
_entity_poly.pdbx_strand_id
1 'polypeptide(L)'
;MRHLGVSVSSVKLYGGGIKISGEDVGLLAKCGRMAVYLSGCILNAMLGASFLTMGYADIGAINLFIAAFNLLPVSYFDGGKVAECLLGAYPRLLRVMSGISALLIFSAAILAALVSPGELSPSSLLTLLFVFLSELVG
;
A
#
# COMPACT_ATOMS: atom_id res chain seq x y z
N MET A 1 -10.81 -21.31 -4.43
CA MET A 1 -12.05 -20.58 -4.81
C MET A 1 -11.66 -19.51 -5.82
N ARG A 2 -12.30 -19.46 -7.00
CA ARG A 2 -12.06 -18.42 -8.00
C ARG A 2 -13.02 -17.26 -7.75
N HIS A 3 -12.50 -16.09 -7.38
CA HIS A 3 -13.29 -14.86 -7.31
C HIS A 3 -12.83 -13.92 -8.42
N LEU A 4 -13.78 -13.41 -9.21
CA LEU A 4 -13.51 -12.60 -10.41
C LEU A 4 -12.62 -13.30 -11.46
N GLY A 5 -12.54 -14.63 -11.49
CA GLY A 5 -11.69 -15.38 -12.42
C GLY A 5 -10.22 -15.49 -11.99
N VAL A 6 -9.85 -14.95 -10.83
CA VAL A 6 -8.51 -15.08 -10.24
C VAL A 6 -8.50 -16.24 -9.25
N SER A 7 -7.46 -17.08 -9.33
CA SER A 7 -7.18 -18.09 -8.31
C SER A 7 -6.04 -17.62 -7.41
N VAL A 8 -6.28 -17.55 -6.11
CA VAL A 8 -5.21 -17.26 -5.13
C VAL A 8 -4.24 -18.45 -5.11
N SER A 9 -2.98 -18.18 -5.42
CA SER A 9 -1.92 -19.21 -5.46
C SER A 9 -1.09 -19.24 -4.17
N SER A 10 -0.89 -18.09 -3.51
CA SER A 10 -0.23 -18.05 -2.20
C SER A 10 -0.57 -16.82 -1.37
N VAL A 11 -0.50 -16.97 -0.05
CA VAL A 11 -0.54 -15.87 0.92
C VAL A 11 0.76 -15.93 1.73
N LYS A 12 1.57 -14.88 1.68
CA LYS A 12 2.84 -14.79 2.40
C LYS A 12 2.78 -13.66 3.42
N LEU A 13 3.08 -13.98 4.67
CA LEU A 13 3.25 -13.03 5.76
C LEU A 13 4.75 -12.77 5.93
N TYR A 14 5.16 -11.51 5.94
CA TYR A 14 6.55 -11.11 6.18
C TYR A 14 6.58 -9.74 6.88
N GLY A 15 7.75 -9.30 7.33
CA GLY A 15 7.89 -8.08 8.14
C GLY A 15 7.37 -6.80 7.48
N GLY A 16 7.24 -6.78 6.16
CA GLY A 16 6.66 -5.66 5.40
C GLY A 16 5.17 -5.78 5.11
N GLY A 17 4.48 -6.83 5.60
CA GLY A 17 3.03 -7.00 5.47
C GLY A 17 2.61 -8.36 4.91
N ILE A 18 1.49 -8.34 4.17
CA ILE A 18 0.86 -9.54 3.59
C ILE A 18 0.92 -9.43 2.07
N LYS A 19 1.51 -10.43 1.40
CA LYS A 19 1.45 -10.55 -0.05
C LYS A 19 0.53 -11.70 -0.44
N ILE A 20 -0.59 -11.35 -1.06
CA ILE A 20 -1.50 -12.31 -1.69
C ILE A 20 -1.14 -12.38 -3.17
N SER A 21 -0.70 -13.55 -3.64
CA SER A 21 -0.39 -13.78 -5.06
C SER A 21 -1.55 -14.55 -5.68
N GLY A 22 -2.01 -14.07 -6.83
CA GLY A 22 -3.02 -14.74 -7.64
C GLY A 22 -2.46 -15.07 -9.01
N GLU A 23 -2.78 -16.25 -9.50
CA GLU A 23 -2.67 -16.56 -10.92
C GLU A 23 -3.74 -15.77 -11.68
N ASP A 24 -3.44 -15.33 -12.89
CA ASP A 24 -4.38 -14.65 -13.80
C ASP A 24 -4.78 -13.20 -13.45
N VAL A 25 -4.24 -12.58 -12.39
CA VAL A 25 -4.53 -11.15 -12.08
C VAL A 25 -4.15 -10.24 -13.24
N GLY A 26 -3.05 -10.53 -13.93
CA GLY A 26 -2.61 -9.76 -15.12
C GLY A 26 -3.52 -9.92 -16.33
N LEU A 27 -4.32 -11.00 -16.39
CA LEU A 27 -5.25 -11.29 -17.49
C LEU A 27 -6.62 -10.61 -17.31
N LEU A 28 -6.88 -10.05 -16.13
CA LEU A 28 -8.10 -9.30 -15.88
C LEU A 28 -8.16 -8.01 -16.71
N ALA A 29 -9.37 -7.67 -17.14
CA ALA A 29 -9.65 -6.34 -17.66
C ALA A 29 -9.28 -5.25 -16.63
N LYS A 30 -8.96 -4.05 -17.11
CA LYS A 30 -8.51 -2.90 -16.30
C LYS A 30 -9.35 -2.69 -15.03
N CYS A 31 -10.67 -2.68 -15.14
CA CYS A 31 -11.57 -2.50 -14.00
C CYS A 31 -11.49 -3.65 -12.99
N GLY A 32 -11.34 -4.90 -13.45
CA GLY A 32 -11.17 -6.07 -12.59
C GLY A 32 -9.87 -6.00 -11.79
N ARG A 33 -8.75 -5.60 -12.44
CA ARG A 33 -7.47 -5.39 -11.75
C ARG A 33 -7.57 -4.31 -10.69
N MET A 34 -8.16 -3.17 -11.04
CA MET A 34 -8.36 -2.07 -10.09
C MET A 34 -9.23 -2.49 -8.91
N ALA A 35 -10.29 -3.27 -9.12
CA ALA A 35 -11.12 -3.79 -8.05
C ALA A 35 -10.32 -4.70 -7.09
N VAL A 36 -9.42 -5.54 -7.62
CA VAL A 36 -8.53 -6.37 -6.80
C VAL A 36 -7.60 -5.50 -5.96
N TYR A 37 -6.88 -4.55 -6.56
CA TYR A 37 -5.95 -3.67 -5.82
C TYR A 37 -6.67 -2.79 -4.79
N LEU A 38 -7.86 -2.27 -5.10
CA LEU A 38 -8.61 -1.42 -4.17
C LEU A 38 -9.30 -2.21 -3.05
N SER A 39 -9.49 -3.52 -3.20
CA SER A 39 -10.23 -4.33 -2.22
C SER A 39 -9.62 -4.28 -0.83
N GLY A 40 -8.29 -4.35 -0.72
CA GLY A 40 -7.57 -4.25 0.56
C GLY A 40 -7.76 -2.89 1.22
N CYS A 41 -7.58 -1.81 0.47
CA CYS A 41 -7.78 -0.44 0.96
C CYS A 41 -9.23 -0.19 1.41
N ILE A 42 -10.22 -0.65 0.63
CA ILE A 42 -11.64 -0.50 0.96
C ILE A 42 -11.96 -1.25 2.25
N LEU A 43 -11.51 -2.50 2.39
CA LEU A 43 -11.76 -3.30 3.59
C LEU A 43 -11.13 -2.65 4.83
N ASN A 44 -9.87 -2.19 4.73
CA ASN A 44 -9.23 -1.47 5.82
C ASN A 44 -9.96 -0.16 6.16
N ALA A 45 -10.44 0.59 5.17
CA ALA A 45 -11.23 1.80 5.42
C ALA A 45 -12.55 1.50 6.13
N MET A 46 -13.27 0.46 5.70
CA MET A 46 -14.52 0.01 6.31
C MET A 46 -14.32 -0.50 7.74
N LEU A 47 -13.29 -1.32 7.97
CA LEU A 47 -12.93 -1.79 9.31
C LEU A 47 -12.54 -0.62 10.21
N GLY A 48 -11.72 0.29 9.70
CA GLY A 48 -11.30 1.50 10.42
C GLY A 48 -12.49 2.33 10.88
N ALA A 49 -13.41 2.65 9.97
CA ALA A 49 -14.64 3.37 10.29
C ALA A 49 -15.51 2.62 11.31
N SER A 50 -15.64 1.30 11.16
CA SER A 50 -16.43 0.46 12.08
C SER A 50 -15.84 0.43 13.49
N PHE A 51 -14.52 0.29 13.62
CA PHE A 51 -13.87 0.30 14.94
C PHE A 51 -13.97 1.67 15.62
N LEU A 52 -13.88 2.77 14.86
CA LEU A 52 -14.09 4.11 15.38
C LEU A 52 -15.50 4.29 15.94
N THR A 53 -16.55 3.83 15.23
CA THR A 53 -17.93 3.95 15.70
C THR A 53 -18.22 3.06 16.91
N MET A 54 -17.47 1.97 17.08
CA MET A 54 -17.56 1.07 18.24
C MET A 54 -16.71 1.53 19.44
N GLY A 55 -15.99 2.66 19.35
CA GLY A 55 -15.15 3.19 20.43
C GLY A 55 -13.73 2.62 20.50
N TYR A 56 -13.32 1.81 19.53
CA TYR A 56 -11.96 1.28 19.43
C TYR A 56 -11.06 2.21 18.59
N ALA A 57 -10.76 3.38 19.15
CA ALA A 57 -10.09 4.46 18.42
C ALA A 57 -8.73 4.06 17.81
N ASP A 58 -7.88 3.37 18.58
CA ASP A 58 -6.54 2.98 18.13
C ASP A 58 -6.59 1.98 16.97
N ILE A 59 -7.43 0.95 17.09
CA ILE A 59 -7.61 -0.08 16.05
C ILE A 59 -8.21 0.55 14.79
N GLY A 60 -9.16 1.47 14.97
CA GLY A 60 -9.76 2.25 13.90
C GLY A 60 -8.72 3.08 13.14
N ALA A 61 -7.90 3.84 13.88
CA ALA A 61 -6.85 4.67 13.34
C ALA A 61 -5.78 3.85 12.60
N ILE A 62 -5.36 2.70 13.13
CA ILE A 62 -4.42 1.79 12.47
C ILE A 62 -4.96 1.33 11.12
N ASN A 63 -6.23 0.89 11.06
CA ASN A 63 -6.84 0.42 9.80
C ASN A 63 -6.96 1.55 8.77
N LEU A 64 -7.38 2.75 9.19
CA LEU A 64 -7.42 3.91 8.29
C LEU A 64 -6.04 4.32 7.80
N PHE A 65 -5.02 4.24 8.67
CA PHE A 65 -3.64 4.50 8.29
C PHE A 65 -3.16 3.51 7.24
N ILE A 66 -3.39 2.20 7.44
CA ILE A 66 -3.05 1.17 6.44
C ILE A 66 -3.76 1.43 5.11
N ALA A 67 -5.05 1.78 5.13
CA ALA A 67 -5.80 2.11 3.92
C ALA A 67 -5.20 3.31 3.17
N ALA A 68 -4.88 4.39 3.89
CA ALA A 68 -4.28 5.59 3.30
C ALA A 68 -2.89 5.32 2.75
N PHE A 69 -2.05 4.58 3.49
CA PHE A 69 -0.68 4.26 3.10
C PHE A 69 -0.65 3.39 1.86
N ASN A 70 -1.48 2.34 1.80
CA ASN A 70 -1.59 1.48 0.61
C ASN A 70 -2.15 2.22 -0.61
N LEU A 71 -2.86 3.34 -0.45
CA LEU A 71 -3.38 4.13 -1.56
C LEU A 71 -2.35 5.14 -2.11
N LEU A 72 -1.20 5.32 -1.45
CA LEU A 72 -0.14 6.16 -1.98
C LEU A 72 0.35 5.60 -3.32
N PRO A 73 0.70 6.47 -4.31
CA PRO A 73 1.05 6.03 -5.65
C PRO A 73 2.53 5.58 -5.72
N VAL A 74 2.94 4.73 -4.77
CA VAL A 74 4.23 4.04 -4.70
C VAL A 74 4.10 2.72 -5.45
N SER A 75 5.09 2.37 -6.27
CA SER A 75 5.05 1.27 -7.26
C SER A 75 4.65 -0.09 -6.67
N TYR A 76 5.04 -0.34 -5.43
CA TYR A 76 4.74 -1.56 -4.67
C TYR A 76 3.33 -1.59 -4.08
N PHE A 77 2.79 -0.42 -3.72
CA PHE A 77 1.50 -0.31 -3.05
C PHE A 77 0.33 -0.44 -4.03
N ASP A 78 -0.85 -0.74 -3.47
CA ASP A 78 -2.08 -0.88 -4.25
C ASP A 78 -2.39 0.39 -5.05
N GLY A 79 -2.14 1.58 -4.49
CA GLY A 79 -2.27 2.87 -5.15
C GLY A 79 -1.37 3.03 -6.38
N GLY A 80 -0.12 2.53 -6.31
CA GLY A 80 0.78 2.49 -7.46
C GLY A 80 0.28 1.53 -8.54
N LYS A 81 -0.25 0.36 -8.16
CA LYS A 81 -0.85 -0.60 -9.11
C LYS A 81 -2.13 -0.09 -9.75
N VAL A 82 -2.94 0.66 -9.01
CA VAL A 82 -4.10 1.38 -9.55
C VAL A 82 -3.65 2.47 -10.51
N ALA A 83 -2.61 3.26 -10.16
CA ALA A 83 -2.03 4.25 -11.05
C ALA A 83 -1.51 3.61 -12.34
N GLU A 84 -0.83 2.46 -12.26
CA GLU A 84 -0.37 1.68 -13.40
C GLU A 84 -1.53 1.24 -14.31
N CYS A 85 -2.66 0.81 -13.74
CA CYS A 85 -3.87 0.51 -14.50
C CYS A 85 -4.41 1.76 -15.24
N LEU A 86 -4.38 2.92 -14.58
CA LEU A 86 -4.94 4.17 -15.11
C LEU A 86 -4.05 4.81 -16.18
N LEU A 87 -2.75 4.90 -15.90
CA LEU A 87 -1.75 5.69 -16.62
C LEU A 87 -0.66 4.83 -17.27
N GLY A 88 -0.89 3.54 -17.49
CA GLY A 88 0.10 2.62 -18.07
C GLY A 88 0.69 3.06 -19.42
N ALA A 89 0.00 3.94 -20.16
CA ALA A 89 0.52 4.58 -21.37
C ALA A 89 1.66 5.60 -21.12
N TYR A 90 1.88 6.00 -19.86
CA TYR A 90 2.82 7.05 -19.44
C TYR A 90 3.80 6.53 -18.38
N PRO A 91 4.71 5.59 -18.72
CA PRO A 91 5.61 4.95 -17.75
C PRO A 91 6.55 5.95 -17.04
N ARG A 92 6.94 7.03 -17.71
CA ARG A 92 7.75 8.10 -17.09
C ARG A 92 6.99 8.83 -15.99
N LEU A 93 5.71 9.13 -16.22
CA LEU A 93 4.87 9.80 -15.22
C LEU A 93 4.69 8.92 -13.98
N LEU A 94 4.43 7.63 -14.18
CA LEU A 94 4.31 6.66 -13.08
C LEU A 94 5.58 6.61 -12.22
N ARG A 95 6.76 6.51 -12.84
CA ARG A 95 8.04 6.50 -12.12
C ARG A 95 8.27 7.79 -11.33
N VAL A 96 7.95 8.95 -11.92
CA VAL A 96 8.09 10.24 -11.25
C VAL A 96 7.12 10.36 -10.08
N MET A 97 5.85 9.98 -10.26
CA MET A 97 4.85 10.00 -9.18
C MET A 97 5.26 9.10 -8.00
N SER A 98 5.74 7.90 -8.32
CA SER A 98 6.22 6.92 -7.34
C SER A 98 7.44 7.43 -6.58
N GLY A 99 8.46 7.91 -7.32
CA GLY A 99 9.67 8.46 -6.72
C GLY A 99 9.42 9.69 -5.86
N ILE A 100 8.55 10.61 -6.30
CA ILE A 100 8.14 11.78 -5.50
C ILE A 100 7.42 11.33 -4.23
N SER A 101 6.51 10.36 -4.34
CA SER A 101 5.75 9.87 -3.18
C SER A 101 6.67 9.21 -2.15
N ALA A 102 7.60 8.37 -2.60
CA ALA A 102 8.60 7.76 -1.73
C ALA A 102 9.53 8.79 -1.09
N LEU A 103 9.97 9.81 -1.84
CA LEU A 103 10.77 10.92 -1.31
C LEU A 103 10.01 11.70 -0.23
N LEU A 104 8.72 11.96 -0.44
CA LEU A 104 7.87 12.64 0.54
C LEU A 104 7.71 11.80 1.81
N ILE A 105 7.47 10.49 1.69
CA ILE A 105 7.40 9.57 2.85
C ILE A 105 8.72 9.61 3.63
N PHE A 106 9.85 9.52 2.93
CA PHE A 106 11.17 9.51 3.58
C PHE A 106 11.47 10.85 4.26
N SER A 107 11.14 11.95 3.60
CA SER A 107 11.32 13.30 4.14
C SER A 107 10.43 13.55 5.36
N ALA A 108 9.16 13.10 5.32
CA ALA A 108 8.26 13.16 6.46
C ALA A 108 8.78 12.33 7.64
N ALA A 109 9.34 11.15 7.38
CA ALA A 109 9.92 10.31 8.41
C ALA A 109 11.18 10.90 9.04
N ILE A 110 12.08 11.50 8.24
CA ILE A 110 13.24 12.23 8.76
C ILE A 110 12.77 13.40 9.62
N LEU A 111 11.80 14.20 9.15
CA LEU A 111 11.27 15.32 9.92
C LEU A 111 10.66 14.85 11.25
N ALA A 112 9.88 13.77 11.24
CA ALA A 112 9.34 13.18 12.47
C ALA A 112 10.45 12.74 13.43
N ALA A 113 11.52 12.12 12.92
CA ALA A 113 12.67 11.70 13.71
C ALA A 113 13.45 12.88 14.32
N LEU A 114 13.54 14.00 13.61
CA LEU A 114 14.22 15.21 14.07
C LEU A 114 13.38 15.98 15.10
N VAL A 115 12.05 16.01 14.94
CA VAL A 115 11.13 16.71 15.85
C VAL A 115 10.90 15.91 17.14
N SER A 116 10.89 14.58 17.07
CA SER A 116 10.72 13.69 18.22
C SER A 116 11.90 12.71 18.35
N PRO A 117 13.08 13.17 18.82
CA PRO A 117 14.25 12.30 18.97
C PRO A 117 13.97 11.17 19.96
N GLY A 118 14.05 9.91 19.49
CA GLY A 118 13.89 8.71 20.33
C GLY A 118 12.57 7.96 20.19
N GLU A 119 11.61 8.45 19.38
CA GLU A 119 10.32 7.78 19.18
C GLU A 119 10.27 6.84 17.97
N LEU A 120 11.36 6.71 17.21
CA LEU A 120 11.41 5.80 16.06
C LEU A 120 11.42 4.34 16.50
N SER A 121 10.27 3.68 16.36
CA SER A 121 10.19 2.24 16.57
C SER A 121 11.01 1.47 15.52
N PRO A 122 11.59 0.31 15.86
CA PRO A 122 12.27 -0.55 14.88
C PRO A 122 11.38 -0.90 13.67
N SER A 123 10.07 -1.07 13.89
CA SER A 123 9.10 -1.32 12.83
C SER A 123 9.01 -0.16 11.83
N SER A 124 9.04 1.09 12.31
CA SER A 124 9.01 2.27 11.43
C SER A 124 10.23 2.33 10.51
N LEU A 125 11.42 2.02 11.03
CA LEU A 125 12.67 1.93 10.25
C LEU A 125 12.59 0.82 9.20
N LEU A 126 12.05 -0.35 9.56
CA LEU A 126 11.86 -1.48 8.66
C LEU A 126 10.91 -1.12 7.51
N THR A 127 9.80 -0.43 7.81
CA THR A 127 8.85 0.05 6.79
C THR A 127 9.50 1.07 5.85
N LEU A 128 10.28 2.03 6.37
CA LEU A 128 10.98 3.02 5.54
C LEU A 128 12.03 2.38 4.63
N LEU A 129 12.82 1.46 5.18
CA LEU A 129 13.80 0.69 4.41
C LEU A 129 13.11 -0.11 3.31
N PHE A 130 11.97 -0.75 3.63
CA PHE A 130 11.19 -1.50 2.66
C PHE A 130 10.68 -0.62 1.51
N VAL A 131 10.08 0.54 1.82
CA VAL A 131 9.60 1.50 0.80
C VAL A 131 10.75 1.94 -0.09
N PHE A 132 11.90 2.29 0.49
CA PHE A 132 13.09 2.69 -0.26
C PHE A 132 13.60 1.59 -1.19
N LEU A 133 13.76 0.36 -0.68
CA LEU A 133 14.18 -0.78 -1.48
C LEU A 133 13.18 -1.11 -2.59
N SER A 134 11.88 -0.93 -2.34
CA SER A 134 10.84 -1.21 -3.34
C SER A 134 10.93 -0.28 -4.56
N GLU A 135 11.34 0.97 -4.37
CA GLU A 135 11.55 1.91 -5.47
C GLU A 135 12.89 1.74 -6.20
N LEU A 136 13.91 1.19 -5.53
CA LEU A 136 15.20 0.88 -6.17
C LEU A 136 15.13 -0.36 -7.07
N VAL A 137 14.27 -1.33 -6.70
CA VAL A 137 14.16 -2.62 -7.38
C VAL A 137 12.98 -2.66 -8.37
N GLY A 138 11.99 -1.75 -8.23
CA GLY A 138 10.83 -1.62 -9.11
C GLY A 138 11.11 -0.94 -10.44
#